data_AF-A0A937IVV8-F1
#
_entry.id   AF-A0A937IVV8-F1
#
_cell.length_a   1.000
_cell.length_b   1.000
_cell.length_c   1.000
_cell.angle_alpha   90.00
_cell.angle_beta   90.00
_cell.angle_gamma   90.00
#
_symmetry.space_group_name_H-M   'P 1'
#
loop_
_entity.id
_entity.type
_entity.pdbx_description
1 polymer ?
#
loop_
_entity_poly.entity_id
_entity_poly.type
_entity_poly.pdbx_seq_one_letter_code
_entity_poly.pdbx_strand_id
1 'polypeptide(L)'
;MTLLVDKKQQIRGKYFTYNFGEIRRITKEISLLLKEEKQSSKKYNLPIFGNKEFDASIDQDTLYHVIPKWSFLNQNGNSKSSKDFKNKVRLVDFFFTSCPTICPKMTVNMKKIQQLINTDCLNNIELL
;
A
#
# COMPACT_ATOMS: atom_id res chain seq x y z
N MET A 1 9.39 -1.62 6.48
CA MET A 1 9.24 -1.90 5.02
C MET A 1 7.82 -1.53 4.71
N THR A 2 7.57 -0.74 3.67
CA THR A 2 6.26 -0.15 3.44
C THR A 2 5.71 -0.55 2.08
N LEU A 3 4.46 -0.97 2.02
CA LEU A 3 3.80 -1.46 0.80
C LEU A 3 2.63 -0.56 0.43
N LEU A 4 2.53 -0.19 -0.84
CA LEU A 4 1.31 0.37 -1.40
C LEU A 4 0.46 -0.76 -1.96
N VAL A 5 -0.78 -0.87 -1.50
CA VAL A 5 -1.72 -1.92 -1.85
C VAL A 5 -2.98 -1.30 -2.43
N ASP A 6 -3.42 -1.76 -3.58
CA ASP A 6 -4.65 -1.29 -4.21
C ASP A 6 -5.92 -1.96 -3.66
N LYS A 7 -7.07 -1.54 -4.22
CA LYS A 7 -8.40 -2.06 -3.86
C LYS A 7 -8.59 -3.53 -4.24
N LYS A 8 -7.80 -4.05 -5.19
CA LYS A 8 -7.80 -5.46 -5.63
C LYS A 8 -6.87 -6.32 -4.78
N GLN A 9 -6.32 -5.79 -3.68
CA GLN A 9 -5.38 -6.48 -2.80
C GLN A 9 -4.06 -6.85 -3.50
N GLN A 10 -3.67 -6.10 -4.53
CA GLN A 10 -2.40 -6.25 -5.22
C GLN A 10 -1.40 -5.22 -4.71
N ILE A 11 -0.12 -5.61 -4.64
CA ILE A 11 0.96 -4.72 -4.25
C ILE A 11 1.35 -3.88 -5.47
N ARG A 12 1.29 -2.55 -5.35
CA ARG A 12 1.59 -1.58 -6.40
C ARG A 12 2.84 -0.76 -6.15
N GLY A 13 3.46 -0.91 -4.97
CA GLY A 13 4.70 -0.25 -4.61
C GLY A 13 5.36 -0.86 -3.38
N LYS A 14 6.69 -0.75 -3.31
CA LYS A 14 7.53 -1.19 -2.18
C LYS A 14 8.52 -0.08 -1.84
N TYR A 15 8.53 0.34 -0.59
CA TYR A 15 9.30 1.48 -0.13
C TYR A 15 10.01 1.21 1.18
N PHE A 16 11.06 1.97 1.40
CA PHE A 16 11.84 1.96 2.63
C PHE A 16 11.71 3.32 3.31
N THR A 17 10.73 3.45 4.22
CA THR A 17 10.38 4.71 4.88
C THR A 17 11.45 5.27 5.81
N TYR A 18 12.57 4.58 6.02
CA TYR A 18 13.73 5.17 6.67
C TYR A 18 14.47 6.18 5.77
N ASN A 19 14.30 6.10 4.45
CA ASN A 19 14.89 7.02 3.49
C ASN A 19 13.92 8.18 3.18
N PHE A 20 14.37 9.42 3.40
CA PHE A 20 13.55 10.60 3.19
C PHE A 20 13.11 10.79 1.73
N GLY A 21 13.90 10.33 0.77
CA GLY A 21 13.56 10.40 -0.66
C GLY A 21 12.29 9.62 -1.02
N GLU A 22 11.97 8.58 -0.25
CA GLU A 22 10.80 7.72 -0.50
C GLU A 22 9.48 8.44 -0.21
N ILE A 23 9.46 9.46 0.65
CA ILE A 23 8.23 10.21 0.97
C ILE A 23 7.61 10.80 -0.30
N ARG A 24 8.41 11.52 -1.11
CA ARG A 24 7.93 12.12 -2.36
C ARG A 24 7.52 11.07 -3.38
N ARG A 25 8.22 9.94 -3.41
CA ARG A 25 7.91 8.81 -4.31
C ARG A 25 6.56 8.19 -3.95
N ILE A 26 6.32 7.90 -2.68
CA ILE A 26 5.06 7.35 -2.15
C ILE A 26 3.90 8.27 -2.53
N THR A 27 3.97 9.57 -2.24
CA THR A 27 2.89 10.52 -2.57
C THR A 27 2.61 10.58 -4.08
N LYS A 28 3.66 10.54 -4.90
CA LYS A 28 3.52 10.57 -6.37
C LYS A 28 2.89 9.28 -6.89
N GLU A 29 3.33 8.12 -6.43
CA GLU A 29 2.77 6.82 -6.84
C GLU A 29 1.33 6.65 -6.37
N ILE A 30 0.99 7.08 -5.15
CA ILE A 30 -0.40 7.14 -4.68
C ILE A 30 -1.25 8.02 -5.62
N SER A 31 -0.77 9.22 -5.96
CA SER A 31 -1.48 10.12 -6.87
C SER A 31 -1.66 9.51 -8.27
N LEU A 32 -0.70 8.73 -8.74
CA LEU A 32 -0.79 8.00 -10.02
C LEU A 32 -1.82 6.87 -9.93
N LEU A 33 -1.80 6.06 -8.86
CA LEU A 33 -2.75 4.98 -8.64
C LEU A 33 -4.20 5.50 -8.60
N LEU A 34 -4.43 6.62 -7.91
CA LEU A 34 -5.75 7.24 -7.86
C LEU A 34 -6.20 7.80 -9.21
N LYS A 35 -5.27 8.21 -10.08
CA LYS A 35 -5.58 8.62 -11.46
C LYS A 35 -5.90 7.43 -12.35
N GLU A 36 -5.17 6.32 -12.20
CA GLU A 36 -5.44 5.05 -12.89
C GLU A 36 -6.86 4.56 -12.62
N GLU A 37 -7.38 4.74 -11.40
CA GLU A 37 -8.77 4.40 -11.07
C GLU A 37 -9.82 5.30 -11.73
N LYS A 38 -9.49 6.58 -11.97
CA LYS A 38 -10.43 7.56 -12.56
C LYS A 38 -10.42 7.59 -14.08
N GLN A 39 -9.31 7.23 -14.71
CA GLN A 39 -9.14 7.27 -16.16
C GLN A 39 -8.86 5.87 -16.71
N SER A 40 -9.81 5.35 -17.49
CA SER A 40 -9.69 4.05 -18.16
C SER A 40 -8.63 4.02 -19.28
N SER A 41 -7.98 5.15 -19.59
CA SER A 41 -6.94 5.25 -20.63
C SER A 41 -5.57 4.79 -20.10
N LYS A 42 -5.03 3.71 -20.67
CA LYS A 42 -3.78 2.95 -20.38
C LYS A 42 -2.45 3.73 -20.17
N LYS A 43 -2.45 5.05 -20.02
CA LYS A 43 -1.23 5.86 -20.05
C LYS A 43 -0.42 5.83 -18.75
N TYR A 44 -1.01 5.42 -17.63
CA TYR A 44 -0.37 5.46 -16.30
C TYR A 44 -0.75 4.24 -15.45
N ASN A 45 -0.28 3.05 -15.82
CA ASN A 45 -0.50 1.84 -15.01
C ASN A 45 0.73 1.59 -14.13
N LEU A 46 0.53 1.56 -12.81
CA LEU A 46 1.61 1.13 -11.90
C LEU A 46 1.87 -0.38 -12.04
N PRO A 47 3.12 -0.84 -11.88
CA PRO A 47 3.40 -2.28 -11.90
C PRO A 47 2.68 -3.00 -10.77
N ILE A 48 2.33 -4.27 -11.00
CA ILE A 48 1.86 -5.19 -9.96
C ILE A 48 3.06 -6.01 -9.51
N PHE A 49 3.32 -6.00 -8.21
CA PHE A 49 4.39 -6.75 -7.57
C PHE A 49 3.88 -8.05 -6.96
N GLY A 50 4.77 -9.04 -6.88
CA GLY A 50 4.50 -10.36 -6.35
C GLY A 50 4.79 -11.44 -7.38
N ASN A 51 4.63 -12.69 -6.98
CA ASN A 51 4.80 -13.82 -7.89
C ASN A 51 3.72 -13.78 -8.97
N LYS A 52 4.10 -14.15 -10.19
CA LYS A 52 3.20 -14.31 -11.31
C LYS A 52 3.15 -15.80 -11.62
N GLU A 53 1.95 -16.35 -11.64
CA GLU A 53 1.72 -17.74 -11.96
C GLU A 53 1.01 -17.85 -13.31
N PHE A 54 1.24 -18.94 -14.02
CA PHE A 54 0.51 -19.28 -15.24
C PHE A 54 -0.49 -20.36 -14.89
N ASP A 55 -1.77 -20.12 -15.19
CA ASP A 55 -2.81 -21.11 -15.04
C ASP A 55 -3.32 -21.48 -16.44
N ALA A 56 -3.05 -22.71 -16.87
CA ALA A 56 -3.50 -23.20 -18.17
C ALA A 56 -5.00 -23.56 -18.20
N SER A 57 -5.65 -23.63 -17.03
CA SER A 57 -7.06 -24.05 -16.88
C SER A 57 -8.06 -22.89 -16.94
N ILE A 58 -7.58 -21.68 -16.70
CA ILE A 58 -8.30 -20.42 -16.85
C ILE A 58 -7.61 -19.76 -18.05
N ASP A 59 -8.31 -19.41 -19.14
CA ASP A 59 -7.73 -18.79 -20.36
C ASP A 59 -7.07 -17.41 -20.10
N GLN A 60 -6.12 -17.33 -19.17
CA GLN A 60 -5.55 -16.13 -18.61
C GLN A 60 -4.02 -16.28 -18.59
N ASP A 61 -3.37 -15.50 -19.44
CA ASP A 61 -1.93 -15.51 -19.69
C ASP A 61 -1.08 -15.21 -18.43
N THR A 62 -1.65 -14.59 -17.40
CA THR A 62 -0.92 -14.27 -16.15
C THR A 62 -1.85 -14.10 -14.96
N LEU A 63 -1.62 -14.88 -13.91
CA LEU A 63 -2.26 -14.75 -12.60
C LEU A 63 -1.36 -13.95 -11.66
N TYR A 64 -1.86 -12.81 -11.17
CA TYR A 64 -1.11 -11.93 -10.29
C TYR A 64 -1.35 -12.31 -8.82
N HIS A 65 -0.28 -12.28 -8.02
CA HIS A 65 -0.39 -12.46 -6.57
C HIS A 65 -1.35 -11.45 -5.92
N VAL A 66 -2.24 -11.96 -5.08
CA VAL A 66 -3.20 -11.21 -4.29
C VAL A 66 -2.98 -11.53 -2.82
N ILE A 67 -2.99 -10.51 -1.97
CA ILE A 67 -2.84 -10.69 -0.52
C ILE A 67 -4.01 -11.55 -0.01
N PRO A 68 -3.76 -12.65 0.74
CA PRO A 68 -4.81 -13.49 1.24
C PRO A 68 -5.68 -12.77 2.28
N LYS A 69 -6.88 -13.30 2.53
CA LYS A 69 -7.75 -12.81 3.60
C LYS A 69 -7.05 -12.97 4.95
N TRP A 70 -7.10 -11.92 5.76
CA TRP A 70 -6.49 -11.88 7.09
C TRP A 70 -7.45 -11.29 8.11
N SER A 71 -7.18 -11.58 9.39
CA SER A 71 -7.84 -11.01 10.56
C SER A 71 -6.83 -10.93 11.71
N PHE A 72 -6.66 -9.74 12.29
CA PHE A 72 -5.72 -9.45 13.37
C PHE A 72 -6.37 -8.53 14.42
N LEU A 73 -5.79 -8.46 15.61
CA LEU A 73 -6.19 -7.48 16.62
C LEU A 73 -5.39 -6.19 16.45
N ASN A 74 -6.05 -5.05 16.59
CA ASN A 74 -5.37 -3.76 16.62
C ASN A 74 -4.86 -3.43 18.04
N GLN A 75 -4.23 -2.26 18.19
CA GLN A 75 -3.65 -1.78 19.45
C GLN A 75 -4.68 -1.57 20.58
N ASN A 76 -5.98 -1.52 20.25
CA ASN A 76 -7.07 -1.39 21.21
C ASN A 76 -7.75 -2.74 21.51
N GLY A 77 -7.23 -3.85 20.97
CA GLY A 77 -7.83 -5.18 21.12
C GLY A 77 -9.03 -5.45 20.21
N ASN A 78 -9.33 -4.57 19.26
CA ASN A 78 -10.45 -4.76 18.32
C ASN A 78 -9.99 -5.59 17.12
N SER A 79 -10.84 -6.54 16.69
CA SER A 79 -10.59 -7.32 15.48
C SER A 79 -10.69 -6.43 14.23
N LYS A 80 -9.66 -6.52 13.39
CA LYS A 80 -9.56 -5.90 12.06
C LYS A 80 -9.27 -6.96 11.04
N SER A 81 -9.93 -6.89 9.89
CA SER A 81 -9.85 -7.88 8.85
C SER A 81 -9.69 -7.24 7.47
N SER A 82 -9.24 -8.03 6.51
CA SER A 82 -9.18 -7.64 5.10
C SER A 82 -10.48 -7.03 4.53
N LYS A 83 -11.65 -7.33 5.12
CA LYS A 83 -12.96 -6.82 4.71
C LYS A 83 -13.18 -5.36 5.11
N ASP A 84 -12.65 -4.93 6.26
CA ASP A 84 -12.84 -3.57 6.79
C ASP A 84 -12.20 -2.49 5.89
N PHE A 85 -11.27 -2.93 5.05
CA PHE A 85 -10.51 -2.10 4.13
C PHE A 85 -10.89 -2.34 2.66
N LYS A 86 -12.06 -2.94 2.40
CA LYS A 86 -12.54 -3.15 1.03
C LYS A 86 -12.73 -1.80 0.34
N ASN A 87 -12.39 -1.73 -0.94
CA ASN A 87 -12.50 -0.53 -1.79
C ASN A 87 -11.67 0.68 -1.33
N LYS A 88 -10.65 0.48 -0.49
CA LYS A 88 -9.68 1.51 -0.11
C LYS A 88 -8.28 1.14 -0.59
N VAL A 89 -7.53 2.16 -1.01
CA VAL A 89 -6.07 2.02 -1.20
C VAL A 89 -5.44 2.01 0.17
N ARG A 90 -4.42 1.17 0.38
CA ARG A 90 -3.73 1.05 1.66
C ARG A 90 -2.24 1.31 1.53
N LEU A 91 -1.68 1.98 2.51
CA LEU A 91 -0.24 2.06 2.70
C LEU A 91 0.09 1.32 4.00
N VAL A 92 0.77 0.17 3.89
CA VAL A 92 1.03 -0.73 5.02
C VAL A 92 2.49 -0.64 5.41
N ASP A 93 2.83 -0.27 6.64
CA ASP A 93 4.21 -0.28 7.14
C ASP A 93 4.46 -1.40 8.16
N PHE A 94 5.47 -2.21 7.89
CA PHE A 94 5.96 -3.22 8.81
C PHE A 94 7.10 -2.63 9.64
N PHE A 95 6.87 -2.47 10.94
CA PHE A 95 7.82 -1.92 11.90
C PHE A 95 7.85 -2.76 13.20
N PHE A 96 8.92 -2.57 13.98
CA PHE A 96 9.07 -3.15 15.30
C PHE A 96 8.96 -2.05 16.36
N THR A 97 8.39 -2.37 17.52
CA THR A 97 8.27 -1.43 18.65
C THR A 97 9.59 -1.19 19.37
N SER A 98 10.51 -2.16 19.30
CA SER A 98 11.84 -2.09 19.90
C SER A 98 12.91 -2.19 18.83
N CYS A 99 13.47 -1.06 18.43
CA CYS A 99 14.67 -0.99 17.60
C CYS A 99 15.33 0.38 17.74
N PRO A 100 16.57 0.47 18.25
CA PRO A 100 17.18 1.74 18.62
C PRO A 100 17.65 2.59 17.43
N THR A 101 17.80 2.02 16.23
CA THR A 101 18.50 2.68 15.12
C THR A 101 17.56 3.22 14.05
N ILE A 102 16.88 2.34 13.31
CA ILE A 102 16.14 2.71 12.09
C ILE A 102 14.71 3.16 12.38
N CYS A 103 14.09 2.63 13.45
CA CYS A 103 12.68 2.83 13.74
C CYS A 103 12.27 4.27 14.07
N PRO A 104 13.05 5.06 14.85
CA PRO A 104 12.68 6.46 15.09
C PRO A 104 12.54 7.27 13.80
N LYS A 105 13.42 7.01 12.81
CA LYS A 105 13.36 7.67 11.50
C LYS A 105 12.13 7.22 10.70
N MET A 106 11.82 5.92 10.70
CA MET A 106 10.63 5.38 10.03
C MET A 106 9.35 6.01 10.58
N THR A 107 9.18 6.05 11.91
CA THR A 107 7.98 6.62 12.55
C THR A 107 7.80 8.10 12.21
N VAL A 108 8.88 8.90 12.25
CA VAL A 108 8.83 10.32 11.88
C VAL A 108 8.43 10.49 10.40
N ASN A 109 8.97 9.67 9.51
CA ASN A 109 8.66 9.75 8.09
C ASN A 109 7.23 9.27 7.79
N MET A 110 6.73 8.24 8.46
CA MET A 110 5.34 7.82 8.35
C MET A 110 4.37 8.90 8.83
N LYS A 111 4.69 9.60 9.92
CA LYS A 111 3.91 10.76 10.37
C LYS A 111 3.86 11.86 9.30
N LYS A 112 4.97 12.14 8.62
CA LYS A 112 5.02 13.11 7.51
C LYS A 112 4.17 12.66 6.32
N ILE A 113 4.23 11.38 5.96
CA ILE A 113 3.40 10.81 4.88
C ILE A 113 1.91 10.97 5.22
N GLN A 114 1.52 10.67 6.46
CA GLN A 114 0.15 10.85 6.93
C GLN A 114 -0.30 12.32 6.81
N GLN A 115 0.56 13.26 7.22
CA GLN A 115 0.28 14.69 7.08
C GLN A 115 0.10 15.11 5.63
N LEU A 116 0.98 14.66 4.72
CA LEU A 116 0.88 14.98 3.28
C LEU A 116 -0.39 14.42 2.66
N ILE A 117 -0.75 13.18 2.97
CA ILE A 117 -1.98 12.55 2.47
C ILE A 117 -3.23 13.35 2.91
N ASN A 118 -3.25 13.82 4.16
CA ASN A 118 -4.33 14.65 4.68
C ASN A 118 -4.37 16.04 4.01
N THR A 119 -3.22 16.66 3.77
CA THR A 119 -3.11 17.99 3.13
C THR A 119 -3.48 17.95 1.64
N ASP A 120 -3.05 16.93 0.91
CA ASP A 120 -3.30 16.78 -0.53
C ASP A 120 -4.73 16.30 -0.85
N CYS A 121 -5.62 16.26 0.16
CA CYS A 121 -7.02 15.81 0.05
C CYS A 121 -7.15 14.45 -0.64
N LEU A 122 -6.19 13.54 -0.43
CA LEU A 122 -6.19 12.22 -1.04
C LEU A 122 -7.18 11.31 -0.28
N ASN A 123 -8.46 11.52 -0.58
CA ASN A 123 -9.55 10.76 0.00
C ASN A 123 -9.48 9.31 -0.49
N ASN A 124 -9.79 8.35 0.41
CA ASN A 124 -9.79 6.89 0.18
C ASN A 124 -8.44 6.15 0.30
N ILE A 125 -7.48 6.71 1.05
CA ILE A 125 -6.28 5.99 1.48
C ILE A 125 -6.37 5.69 2.97
N GLU A 126 -5.98 4.48 3.35
CA GLU A 126 -5.88 4.08 4.75
C GLU A 126 -4.45 3.62 5.06
N LEU A 127 -3.85 4.21 6.09
CA LEU A 127 -2.52 3.84 6.55
C LEU A 127 -2.67 2.72 7.59
N LEU A 128 -1.92 1.65 7.40
CA LEU A 128 -1.89 0.47 8.26
C LEU A 128 -0.49 0.25 8.84
#